data_AF-A0A379QEI5-F1
#
_entry.id   AF-A0A379QEI5-F1
#
_cell.length_a   1.000
_cell.length_b   1.000
_cell.length_c   1.000
_cell.angle_alpha   90.00
_cell.angle_beta   90.00
_cell.angle_gamma   90.00
#
_symmetry.space_group_name_H-M   'P 1'
#
loop_
_entity.id
_entity.type
_entity.pdbx_description
1 polymer ?
#
loop_
_entity_poly.entity_id
_entity_poly.type
_entity_poly.pdbx_seq_one_letter_code
_entity_poly.pdbx_strand_id
1 'polypeptide(L)'
;MKCKNLLYALSLTLIFPSAWGCHLSEQPHNAYQKQGKGVIYIQPTEDHNLPLPEVNFKRLRRMADLSIDPTEQEEWEKEPPLTDLTTDYIYEGAQAFFPHYSYHSDGRYILYAGKIVRNPPGAPPVDIATFQVFGDFAADKNSLYSKVSVRMITTMKIALI
;
A
#
# COMPACT_ATOMS: atom_id res chain seq x y z
N MET A 1 3.40 -65.51 21.11
CA MET A 1 4.05 -64.32 21.72
C MET A 1 3.37 -63.06 21.21
N LYS A 2 2.67 -62.36 22.13
CA LYS A 2 2.31 -60.92 22.19
C LYS A 2 2.00 -60.14 20.89
N CYS A 3 0.76 -60.24 20.39
CA CYS A 3 0.10 -59.19 19.57
C CYS A 3 -0.74 -58.21 20.41
N LYS A 4 -0.38 -58.00 21.69
CA LYS A 4 -1.11 -57.09 22.60
C LYS A 4 -0.49 -55.70 22.71
N ASN A 5 0.75 -55.51 22.24
CA ASN A 5 1.49 -54.26 22.42
C ASN A 5 1.34 -53.27 21.26
N LEU A 6 0.84 -53.71 20.10
CA LEU A 6 0.68 -52.83 18.94
C LEU A 6 -0.56 -51.93 19.05
N LEU A 7 -1.62 -52.41 19.71
CA LEU A 7 -2.88 -51.67 19.88
C LEU A 7 -2.77 -50.55 20.92
N TYR A 8 -1.86 -50.67 21.90
CA TYR A 8 -1.61 -49.62 22.90
C TYR A 8 -0.77 -48.45 22.37
N ALA A 9 0.06 -48.69 21.35
CA ALA A 9 0.85 -47.62 20.73
C ALA A 9 -0.01 -46.71 19.83
N LEU A 10 -1.13 -47.22 19.31
CA LEU A 10 -2.03 -46.48 18.42
C LEU A 10 -3.04 -45.60 19.17
N SER A 11 -3.35 -45.91 20.44
CA SER A 11 -4.29 -45.12 21.24
C SER A 11 -3.66 -43.88 21.89
N LEU A 12 -2.32 -43.83 22.00
CA LEU A 12 -1.61 -42.74 22.69
C LEU A 12 -1.40 -41.50 21.80
N THR A 13 -1.60 -41.59 20.48
CA THR A 13 -1.40 -40.47 19.54
C THR A 13 -2.65 -39.62 19.31
N LEU A 14 -3.82 -40.05 19.80
CA LEU A 14 -5.10 -39.36 19.62
C LEU A 14 -5.41 -38.32 20.72
N ILE A 15 -4.50 -38.11 21.68
CA ILE A 15 -4.69 -37.20 22.83
C ILE A 15 -3.75 -35.98 22.78
N PHE A 16 -3.13 -35.71 21.63
CA PHE A 16 -2.47 -34.42 21.46
C PHE A 16 -3.55 -33.38 21.13
N PRO A 17 -3.73 -32.32 21.95
CA PRO A 17 -4.54 -31.19 21.51
C PRO A 17 -3.99 -30.73 20.16
N SER A 18 -4.89 -30.44 19.21
CA SER A 18 -4.54 -29.90 17.90
C SER A 18 -3.46 -28.83 18.08
N ALA A 19 -2.34 -28.99 17.38
CA ALA A 19 -1.29 -27.98 17.38
C ALA A 19 -1.95 -26.62 17.12
N TRP A 20 -1.77 -25.69 18.05
CA TRP A 20 -2.17 -24.31 17.84
C TRP A 20 -1.28 -23.78 16.74
N GLY A 21 -1.76 -23.83 15.50
CA GLY A 21 -1.13 -23.10 14.42
C GLY A 21 -1.21 -21.62 14.79
N CYS A 22 -0.07 -20.99 15.04
CA CYS A 22 -0.01 -19.54 15.09
C CYS A 22 -0.38 -19.04 13.70
N HIS A 23 -1.63 -18.62 13.53
CA HIS A 23 -2.02 -17.83 12.38
C HIS A 23 -1.37 -16.46 12.60
N LEU A 24 -0.19 -16.25 11.99
CA LEU A 24 0.32 -14.91 11.76
C LEU A 24 -0.74 -14.22 10.91
N SER A 25 -1.66 -13.50 11.55
CA SER A 25 -2.62 -12.68 10.84
C SER A 25 -1.84 -11.68 10.03
N GLU A 26 -2.13 -11.62 8.74
CA GLU A 26 -1.65 -10.56 7.85
C GLU A 26 -1.95 -9.21 8.52
N GLN A 27 -0.95 -8.32 8.55
CA GLN A 27 -1.11 -7.03 9.21
C GLN A 27 -2.27 -6.27 8.54
N PRO A 28 -3.05 -5.48 9.29
CA PRO A 28 -4.11 -4.68 8.70
C PRO A 28 -3.52 -3.70 7.69
N HIS A 29 -3.87 -3.87 6.42
CA HIS A 29 -3.50 -2.95 5.35
C HIS A 29 -4.61 -1.91 5.15
N ASN A 30 -4.22 -0.67 4.94
CA ASN A 30 -5.11 0.31 4.37
C ASN A 30 -5.30 -0.02 2.89
N ALA A 31 -6.52 0.16 2.39
CA ALA A 31 -6.82 -0.27 1.03
C ALA A 31 -7.92 0.56 0.38
N TYR A 32 -7.84 0.68 -0.94
CA TYR A 32 -8.95 1.22 -1.73
C TYR A 32 -9.92 0.10 -2.10
N GLN A 33 -11.19 0.28 -1.78
CA GLN A 33 -12.26 -0.65 -2.10
C GLN A 33 -13.39 0.03 -2.87
N LYS A 34 -14.14 -0.76 -3.63
CA LYS A 34 -15.31 -0.26 -4.36
C LYS A 34 -16.46 -0.01 -3.40
N GLN A 35 -17.06 1.18 -3.45
CA GLN A 35 -18.29 1.49 -2.74
C GLN A 35 -19.32 2.12 -3.68
N GLY A 36 -20.37 1.37 -4.02
CA GLY A 36 -21.37 1.79 -5.00
C GLY A 36 -20.71 2.12 -6.35
N LYS A 37 -20.81 3.39 -6.77
CA LYS A 37 -20.18 3.91 -8.00
C LYS A 37 -18.79 4.53 -7.76
N GLY A 38 -18.38 4.72 -6.51
CA GLY A 38 -17.13 5.38 -6.13
C GLY A 38 -16.14 4.44 -5.46
N VAL A 39 -15.16 5.05 -4.78
CA VAL A 39 -14.11 4.37 -4.01
C VAL A 39 -14.26 4.74 -2.55
N ILE A 40 -13.89 3.82 -1.66
CA ILE A 40 -13.66 4.10 -0.25
C ILE A 40 -12.24 3.67 0.10
N TYR A 41 -11.54 4.50 0.87
CA TYR A 41 -10.26 4.15 1.46
C TYR A 41 -10.51 3.65 2.88
N ILE A 42 -10.14 2.39 3.12
CA ILE A 42 -10.35 1.71 4.39
C ILE A 42 -9.08 1.84 5.22
N GLN A 43 -9.27 2.24 6.47
CA GLN A 43 -8.22 2.35 7.46
C GLN A 43 -8.60 1.48 8.66
N PRO A 44 -8.17 0.21 8.72
CA PRO A 44 -8.65 -0.72 9.74
C PRO A 44 -8.36 -0.29 11.19
N THR A 45 -7.35 0.56 11.37
CA THR A 45 -6.96 1.12 12.66
C THR A 45 -7.69 2.42 13.02
N GLU A 46 -8.50 2.96 12.13
CA GLU A 46 -9.29 4.18 12.35
C GLU A 46 -10.78 3.89 12.39
N ASP A 47 -11.54 4.68 13.16
CA ASP A 47 -12.99 4.49 13.33
C ASP A 47 -13.81 4.88 12.09
N HIS A 48 -13.18 5.49 11.08
CA HIS A 48 -13.85 6.00 9.91
C HIS A 48 -13.08 5.68 8.63
N ASN A 49 -13.83 5.34 7.59
CA ASN A 49 -13.32 5.15 6.25
C ASN A 49 -13.49 6.43 5.43
N LEU A 50 -12.58 6.71 4.51
CA LEU A 50 -12.60 7.94 3.71
C LEU A 50 -13.29 7.71 2.36
N PRO A 51 -14.46 8.32 2.10
CA PRO A 51 -15.15 8.17 0.83
C PRO A 51 -14.50 9.05 -0.26
N LEU A 52 -14.33 8.48 -1.45
CA LEU A 52 -13.80 9.10 -2.66
C LEU A 52 -14.78 8.87 -3.83
N PRO A 53 -15.98 9.49 -3.80
CA PRO A 53 -17.07 9.18 -4.72
C PRO A 53 -16.78 9.53 -6.18
N GLU A 54 -15.85 10.45 -6.43
CA GLU A 54 -15.48 10.91 -7.78
C GLU A 54 -14.50 9.95 -8.50
N VAL A 55 -13.80 9.10 -7.75
CA VAL A 55 -12.75 8.21 -8.27
C VAL A 55 -13.37 6.99 -8.92
N ASN A 56 -12.86 6.60 -10.09
CA ASN A 56 -13.31 5.41 -10.79
C ASN A 56 -12.53 4.16 -10.35
N PHE A 57 -13.14 3.33 -9.49
CA PHE A 57 -12.52 2.11 -8.98
C PHE A 57 -11.99 1.18 -10.09
N LYS A 58 -12.72 1.02 -11.21
CA LYS A 58 -12.31 0.08 -12.27
C LYS A 58 -10.99 0.48 -12.93
N ARG A 59 -10.70 1.78 -12.96
CA ARG A 59 -9.49 2.35 -13.56
C ARG A 59 -8.38 2.61 -12.55
N LEU A 60 -8.67 2.51 -11.25
CA LEU A 60 -7.72 2.80 -10.19
C LEU A 60 -6.57 1.79 -10.22
N ARG A 61 -5.34 2.30 -10.28
CA ARG A 61 -4.10 1.54 -10.27
C ARG A 61 -3.10 2.22 -9.35
N ARG A 62 -2.20 1.44 -8.77
CA ARG A 62 -0.98 1.96 -8.16
C ARG A 62 -0.07 2.53 -9.24
N MET A 63 0.64 3.60 -8.92
CA MET A 63 1.67 4.18 -9.78
C MET A 63 2.98 3.40 -9.58
N ALA A 64 3.73 3.19 -10.66
CA ALA A 64 5.00 2.47 -10.61
C ALA A 64 6.09 3.33 -9.95
N ASP A 65 6.88 2.71 -9.08
CA ASP A 65 8.11 3.29 -8.56
C ASP A 65 9.24 3.05 -9.56
N LEU A 66 9.71 4.12 -10.19
CA LEU A 66 10.76 4.04 -11.21
C LEU A 66 12.17 4.06 -10.61
N SER A 67 12.30 4.19 -9.29
CA SER A 67 13.60 4.05 -8.62
C SER A 67 14.05 2.59 -8.49
N ILE A 68 13.13 1.64 -8.73
CA ILE A 68 13.34 0.22 -8.58
C ILE A 68 13.59 -0.40 -9.96
N ASP A 69 14.72 -1.08 -10.13
CA ASP A 69 14.92 -1.98 -11.27
C ASP A 69 14.27 -3.33 -10.96
N PRO A 70 13.16 -3.71 -11.63
CA PRO A 70 12.47 -4.97 -11.35
C PRO A 70 13.29 -6.20 -11.70
N THR A 71 14.41 -6.06 -12.42
CA THR A 71 15.33 -7.15 -12.77
C THR A 71 16.39 -7.41 -11.71
N GLU A 72 16.60 -6.47 -10.79
CA GLU A 72 17.59 -6.57 -9.71
C GLU A 72 16.96 -6.92 -8.36
N GLN A 73 15.62 -6.95 -8.25
CA GLN A 73 14.93 -7.24 -6.99
C GLN A 73 14.95 -8.73 -6.61
N GLU A 74 15.23 -9.00 -5.35
CA GLU A 74 14.98 -10.31 -4.74
C GLU A 74 13.46 -10.58 -4.64
N GLU A 75 13.05 -11.85 -4.59
CA GLU A 75 11.63 -12.25 -4.61
C GLU A 75 10.81 -11.60 -3.49
N TRP A 76 11.42 -11.40 -2.31
CA TRP A 76 10.79 -10.80 -1.14
C TRP A 76 10.75 -9.25 -1.18
N GLU A 77 11.48 -8.61 -2.10
CA GLU A 77 11.43 -7.16 -2.36
C GLU A 77 10.51 -6.80 -3.52
N LYS A 78 10.05 -7.83 -4.26
CA LYS A 78 9.31 -7.63 -5.49
C LYS A 78 8.04 -6.85 -5.23
N GLU A 79 7.89 -5.74 -5.95
CA GLU A 79 6.71 -4.93 -5.80
C GLU A 79 5.43 -5.68 -6.24
N PRO A 80 4.31 -5.50 -5.50
CA PRO A 80 3.01 -5.99 -5.91
C PRO A 80 2.58 -5.51 -7.31
N PRO A 81 1.65 -6.21 -7.98
CA PRO A 81 1.10 -5.74 -9.26
C PRO A 81 0.50 -4.33 -9.15
N LEU A 82 0.53 -3.53 -10.22
CA LEU A 82 -0.09 -2.20 -10.22
C LEU A 82 -1.62 -2.20 -10.00
N THR A 83 -2.25 -3.37 -10.10
CA THR A 83 -3.67 -3.57 -9.77
C THR A 83 -3.90 -3.81 -8.28
N ASP A 84 -2.85 -4.06 -7.51
CA ASP A 84 -2.93 -4.22 -6.07
C ASP A 84 -3.14 -2.86 -5.40
N LEU A 85 -4.23 -2.78 -4.64
CA LEU A 85 -4.67 -1.57 -3.93
C LEU A 85 -4.54 -1.73 -2.40
N THR A 86 -3.91 -2.80 -1.90
CA THR A 86 -3.64 -3.06 -0.48
C THR A 86 -2.19 -2.76 -0.11
N THR A 87 -1.57 -1.81 -0.82
CA THR A 87 -0.14 -1.47 -0.69
C THR A 87 0.14 -0.37 0.33
N ASP A 88 -0.91 0.15 0.98
CA ASP A 88 -0.81 1.16 2.03
C ASP A 88 -0.87 0.45 3.39
N TYR A 89 0.11 0.64 4.27
CA TYR A 89 0.13 -0.01 5.59
C TYR A 89 0.91 0.79 6.61
N ILE A 90 0.77 0.43 7.88
CA ILE A 90 1.51 1.03 8.98
C ILE A 90 2.41 -0.05 9.57
N TYR A 91 3.72 0.14 9.42
CA TYR A 91 4.70 -0.72 10.04
C TYR A 91 4.86 -0.33 11.52
N GLU A 92 4.65 -1.28 12.44
CA GLU A 92 4.96 -1.12 13.85
C GLU A 92 6.38 -1.60 14.12
N GLY A 93 7.29 -0.65 14.39
CA GLY A 93 8.62 -0.93 14.88
C GLY A 93 8.66 -0.94 16.41
N ALA A 94 9.82 -1.28 16.99
CA ALA A 94 9.99 -1.40 18.45
C ALA A 94 9.60 -0.14 19.26
N GLN A 95 9.58 1.05 18.64
CA GLN A 95 9.36 2.34 19.32
C GLN A 95 8.51 3.34 18.49
N ALA A 96 8.12 3.00 17.26
CA ALA A 96 7.45 3.94 16.37
C ALA A 96 6.61 3.24 15.29
N PHE A 97 5.58 3.95 14.83
CA PHE A 97 4.77 3.56 13.69
C PHE A 97 5.27 4.30 12.45
N PHE A 98 5.59 3.56 11.39
CA PHE A 98 6.04 4.11 10.11
C PHE A 98 4.99 3.82 9.03
N PRO A 99 4.24 4.83 8.57
CA PRO A 99 3.32 4.63 7.48
C PRO A 99 4.07 4.44 6.17
N HIS A 100 3.69 3.39 5.43
CA HIS A 100 4.07 3.17 4.05
C HIS A 100 2.86 3.43 3.17
N TYR A 101 2.96 4.43 2.29
CA TYR A 101 1.88 4.81 1.37
C TYR A 101 2.39 4.89 -0.07
N SER A 102 1.60 4.32 -0.98
CA SER A 102 1.83 4.34 -2.41
C SER A 102 0.94 5.39 -3.09
N TYR A 103 1.42 5.95 -4.20
CA TYR A 103 0.58 6.79 -5.05
C TYR A 103 -0.32 5.93 -5.94
N HIS A 104 -1.56 6.36 -6.12
CA HIS A 104 -2.54 5.68 -6.96
C HIS A 104 -3.21 6.66 -7.93
N SER A 105 -3.74 6.17 -9.05
CA SER A 105 -4.46 6.99 -10.02
C SER A 105 -5.54 6.21 -10.78
N ASP A 106 -6.68 6.86 -11.04
CA ASP A 106 -7.69 6.39 -12.00
C ASP A 106 -7.51 7.01 -13.40
N GLY A 107 -6.44 7.80 -13.58
CA GLY A 107 -6.17 8.62 -14.75
C GLY A 107 -6.78 10.03 -14.71
N ARG A 108 -7.53 10.37 -13.66
CA ARG A 108 -8.09 11.73 -13.43
C ARG A 108 -7.68 12.34 -12.09
N TYR A 109 -7.39 11.52 -11.09
CA TYR A 109 -6.88 11.98 -9.81
C TYR A 109 -5.64 11.19 -9.41
N ILE A 110 -4.65 11.88 -8.85
CA ILE A 110 -3.60 11.23 -8.07
C ILE A 110 -4.07 11.15 -6.62
N LEU A 111 -3.92 9.98 -6.01
CA LEU A 111 -4.29 9.69 -4.63
C LEU A 111 -3.05 9.31 -3.83
N TYR A 112 -3.01 9.76 -2.58
CA TYR A 112 -1.98 9.42 -1.60
C TYR A 112 -2.60 9.36 -0.22
N ALA A 113 -2.44 8.22 0.48
CA ALA A 113 -2.98 8.01 1.83
C ALA A 113 -4.47 8.40 1.97
N GLY A 114 -5.31 7.94 1.05
CA GLY A 114 -6.75 8.22 1.05
C GLY A 114 -7.16 9.64 0.63
N LYS A 115 -6.23 10.48 0.17
CA LYS A 115 -6.49 11.89 -0.20
C LYS A 115 -6.14 12.17 -1.65
N ILE A 116 -6.88 13.08 -2.28
CA ILE A 116 -6.54 13.61 -3.61
C ILE A 116 -5.34 14.55 -3.46
N VAL A 117 -4.27 14.28 -4.22
CA VAL A 117 -3.08 15.13 -4.30
C VAL A 117 -3.39 16.36 -5.12
N ARG A 118 -3.07 17.54 -4.58
CA ARG A 118 -3.29 18.85 -5.23
C ARG A 118 -2.15 19.80 -4.88
N ASN A 119 -1.79 20.65 -5.84
CA ASN A 119 -0.88 21.75 -5.65
C ASN A 119 -1.55 22.95 -4.94
N PRO A 120 -0.77 23.90 -4.39
CA PRO A 120 -1.34 25.00 -3.64
C PRO A 120 -2.08 25.96 -4.58
N PRO A 121 -3.00 26.79 -4.05
CA PRO A 121 -3.59 27.86 -4.84
C PRO A 121 -2.51 28.73 -5.50
N GLY A 122 -2.63 28.96 -6.80
CA GLY A 122 -1.69 29.77 -7.59
C GLY A 122 -0.56 28.97 -8.25
N ALA A 123 -0.38 27.69 -7.93
CA ALA A 123 0.52 26.80 -8.67
C ALA A 123 -0.22 26.12 -9.83
N PRO A 124 0.50 25.62 -10.86
CA PRO A 124 -0.08 24.77 -11.88
C PRO A 124 -0.76 23.53 -11.26
N PRO A 125 -1.86 23.04 -11.86
CA PRO A 125 -2.47 21.78 -11.41
C PRO A 125 -1.51 20.61 -11.59
N VAL A 126 -1.74 19.55 -10.81
CA VAL A 126 -1.01 18.28 -10.93
C VAL A 126 -1.16 17.75 -12.36
N ASP A 127 -0.04 17.47 -13.01
CA ASP A 127 -0.05 16.94 -14.38
C ASP A 127 0.03 15.42 -14.38
N ILE A 128 -1.13 14.78 -14.46
CA ILE A 128 -1.28 13.32 -14.35
C ILE A 128 -0.49 12.58 -15.42
N ALA A 129 -0.40 13.15 -16.62
CA ALA A 129 0.26 12.51 -17.76
C ALA A 129 1.78 12.40 -17.58
N THR A 130 2.39 13.28 -16.78
CA THR A 130 3.83 13.28 -16.51
C THR A 130 4.18 12.86 -15.09
N PHE A 131 3.18 12.51 -14.25
CA PHE A 131 3.37 12.13 -12.87
C PHE A 131 4.13 10.79 -12.74
N GLN A 132 5.24 10.79 -12.01
CA GLN A 132 6.13 9.65 -11.80
C GLN A 132 6.52 9.55 -10.32
N VAL A 133 6.69 8.32 -9.83
CA VAL A 133 7.13 8.02 -8.46
C VAL A 133 8.58 7.55 -8.51
N PHE A 134 9.38 8.03 -7.57
CA PHE A 134 10.81 7.76 -7.43
C PHE A 134 11.13 7.54 -5.94
N GLY A 135 10.78 6.37 -5.41
CA GLY A 135 10.96 6.06 -3.99
C GLY A 135 10.13 7.01 -3.14
N ASP A 136 10.80 7.78 -2.28
CA ASP A 136 10.16 8.71 -1.34
C ASP A 136 9.69 10.03 -1.95
N PHE A 137 9.92 10.21 -3.25
CA PHE A 137 9.50 11.39 -3.99
C PHE A 137 8.57 11.01 -5.14
N ALA A 138 7.80 11.97 -5.59
CA ALA A 138 7.12 11.91 -6.87
C ALA A 138 7.26 13.26 -7.56
N ALA A 139 7.15 13.29 -8.88
CA ALA A 139 7.22 14.53 -9.63
C ALA A 139 6.27 14.49 -10.82
N ASP A 140 5.79 15.65 -11.21
CA ASP A 140 5.26 15.88 -12.55
C ASP A 140 6.08 17.00 -13.22
N LYS A 141 5.75 17.34 -14.47
CA LYS A 141 6.49 18.37 -15.23
C LYS A 141 6.54 19.75 -14.56
N ASN A 142 5.67 20.02 -13.59
CA ASN A 142 5.52 21.31 -12.92
C ASN A 142 5.97 21.29 -11.45
N SER A 143 6.01 20.13 -10.79
CA SER A 143 6.08 20.05 -9.32
C SER A 143 6.75 18.78 -8.79
N LEU A 144 7.36 18.91 -7.61
CA LEU A 144 7.96 17.82 -6.83
C LEU A 144 7.12 17.59 -5.56
N TYR A 145 6.93 16.32 -5.20
CA TYR A 145 6.15 15.83 -4.09
C TYR A 145 7.02 14.90 -3.23
N SER A 146 6.75 14.81 -1.92
CA SER A 146 7.46 13.92 -0.98
C SER A 146 6.50 13.18 -0.07
N LYS A 147 6.82 11.91 0.24
CA LYS A 147 6.04 11.05 1.16
C LYS A 147 6.00 11.58 2.60
N VAL A 148 7.09 12.18 3.09
CA VAL A 148 7.24 12.62 4.49
C VAL A 148 6.38 13.85 4.82
N SER A 149 5.93 14.58 3.80
CA SER A 149 5.12 15.75 4.00
C SER A 149 4.30 16.00 2.76
N VAL A 150 2.97 15.91 2.87
CA VAL A 150 2.08 16.69 2.01
C VAL A 150 2.19 18.18 2.43
N ARG A 151 3.42 18.71 2.46
CA ARG A 151 3.76 20.13 2.43
C ARG A 151 4.52 20.35 1.14
N MET A 152 3.81 20.99 0.23
CA MET A 152 4.25 21.37 -1.09
C MET A 152 5.54 22.20 -0.97
N ILE A 153 6.65 21.69 -1.52
CA ILE A 153 7.86 22.47 -1.65
C ILE A 153 7.61 23.43 -2.81
N THR A 154 7.45 24.72 -2.47
CA THR A 154 7.40 25.83 -3.41
C THR A 154 8.53 25.69 -4.43
N THR A 155 8.15 25.71 -5.71
CA THR A 155 8.97 25.82 -6.93
C THR A 155 10.46 26.06 -6.68
N MET A 156 11.28 24.99 -6.63
CA MET A 156 12.68 25.14 -7.03
C MET A 156 12.68 25.30 -8.55
N LYS A 157 12.97 26.52 -9.02
CA LYS A 157 13.41 26.72 -10.41
C LYS A 157 14.66 25.85 -10.58
N ILE A 158 14.52 24.71 -11.25
CA ILE A 158 15.66 23.96 -11.77
C ILE A 158 16.28 24.88 -12.83
N ALA A 159 17.33 25.59 -12.44
CA ALA A 159 18.25 26.18 -13.39
C ALA A 159 19.05 25.02 -13.97
N LEU A 160 18.72 24.60 -15.20
CA LEU A 160 19.68 23.84 -16.00
C LEU A 160 20.90 24.76 -16.22
N ILE A 161 22.05 24.31 -15.72
CA ILE A 161 23.38 24.79 -16.13
C ILE A 161 23.77 23.98 -17.36
#